data_AF-A0A9X4DEE7-F1
#
_entry.id   AF-A0A9X4DEE7-F1
#
_cell.length_a   1.000
_cell.length_b   1.000
_cell.length_c   1.000
_cell.angle_alpha   90.00
_cell.angle_beta   90.00
_cell.angle_gamma   90.00
#
_symmetry.space_group_name_H-M   'P 1'
#
loop_
_entity.id
_entity.type
_entity.pdbx_description
1 polymer ?
#
loop_
_entity_poly.entity_id
_entity_poly.type
_entity_poly.pdbx_seq_one_letter_code
_entity_poly.pdbx_strand_id
1 'polypeptide(L)'
;MDIQRIWRDSLDLWGTLDQHPMLHAAIGLAVLLLISLVIGRLARFLVLHGARLLARQPALKWLDDLRNNKVFHRLAQTTPSLVLQFGLKLVPELSDTAQHFLGNVALAFTLLFMTMALSCLLDALLDIYARTEHARTRSIKGYVQLAKMMLWIFASIVIVATLIDRSPLLLLSGLGAMSAVLLLVYKDTLLSFVASVQLTSNDMLHVGDWIEMPQVGADGDVVDITLHTVKVQNFDKTIVSIPTWRLMSESFRNYRGMQQSGGRRIKRSLFIDAAGVRFLTREEEQRLTQVSLLRDYLAGKRQELQSWNEALGPVAELSANRRKLTNIGTFRAFALAYLKNHPNVHPNMTCMVRQMQTTAEGVPLEIYCFTTTTAWAEYERIQGDIFDYLLAVLPEFGLSLYQQPSGNDMRVGLSGRVSQEPVPRRLEDMSEA
;
A
#
# COMPACT_ATOMS: atom_id res chain seq x y z
N MET A 1 51.88 -30.28 -67.24
CA MET A 1 51.76 -30.24 -65.77
C MET A 1 51.21 -31.59 -65.34
N ASP A 2 52.10 -32.45 -64.82
CA ASP A 2 51.77 -33.81 -64.41
C ASP A 2 50.93 -33.81 -63.14
N ILE A 3 49.62 -33.92 -63.30
CA ILE A 3 48.65 -34.10 -62.19
C ILE A 3 49.04 -35.32 -61.34
N GLN A 4 49.63 -36.35 -61.95
CA GLN A 4 50.11 -37.54 -61.22
C GLN A 4 51.34 -37.28 -60.34
N ARG A 5 52.20 -36.33 -60.69
CA ARG A 5 53.40 -35.99 -59.90
C ARG A 5 53.01 -35.15 -58.69
N ILE A 6 52.14 -34.16 -58.89
CA ILE A 6 51.54 -33.37 -57.81
C ILE A 6 50.77 -34.28 -56.83
N TRP A 7 50.07 -35.30 -57.34
CA TRP A 7 49.36 -36.28 -56.51
C TRP A 7 50.32 -37.11 -55.65
N ARG A 8 51.41 -37.64 -56.23
CA ARG A 8 52.42 -38.40 -55.46
C ARG A 8 53.17 -37.53 -54.45
N ASP A 9 53.59 -36.33 -54.85
CA ASP A 9 54.29 -35.40 -53.96
C ASP A 9 53.38 -34.98 -52.79
N SER A 10 52.07 -34.86 -53.02
CA SER A 10 51.10 -34.67 -51.94
C SER A 10 51.01 -35.88 -51.02
N LEU A 11 50.95 -37.11 -51.56
CA LEU A 11 50.92 -38.35 -50.76
C LEU A 11 52.20 -38.56 -49.93
N ASP A 12 53.38 -38.23 -50.46
CA ASP A 12 54.65 -38.30 -49.71
C ASP A 12 54.72 -37.24 -48.60
N LEU A 13 54.25 -36.02 -48.86
CA LEU A 13 54.12 -34.98 -47.83
C LEU A 13 53.19 -35.42 -46.69
N TRP A 14 52.05 -36.05 -47.01
CA TRP A 14 51.15 -36.63 -46.01
C TRP A 14 51.82 -37.79 -45.24
N GLY A 15 52.63 -38.62 -45.88
CA GLY A 15 53.39 -39.69 -45.19
C GLY A 15 54.51 -39.19 -44.26
N THR A 16 55.13 -38.03 -44.55
CA THR A 16 56.12 -37.40 -43.65
C THR A 16 55.47 -36.72 -42.44
N LEU A 17 54.20 -36.33 -42.55
CA LEU A 17 53.43 -35.69 -41.49
C LEU A 17 53.02 -36.65 -40.37
N ASP A 18 52.87 -37.94 -40.68
CA ASP A 18 52.60 -39.00 -39.69
C ASP A 18 53.73 -39.17 -38.65
N GLN A 19 54.92 -38.60 -38.88
CA GLN A 19 56.03 -38.63 -37.93
C GLN A 19 55.95 -37.53 -36.84
N HIS A 20 55.05 -36.55 -37.00
CA HIS A 20 54.87 -35.42 -36.08
C HIS A 20 53.39 -35.18 -35.77
N PRO A 21 52.82 -35.87 -34.76
CA PRO A 21 51.36 -35.86 -34.54
C PRO A 21 50.78 -34.48 -34.18
N MET A 22 51.58 -33.62 -33.54
CA MET A 22 51.20 -32.23 -33.25
C MET A 22 51.10 -31.36 -34.52
N LEU A 23 51.96 -31.62 -35.52
CA LEU A 23 51.97 -30.89 -36.79
C LEU A 23 50.75 -31.29 -37.63
N HIS A 24 50.42 -32.58 -37.62
CA HIS A 24 49.28 -33.14 -38.34
C HIS A 24 47.94 -32.63 -37.80
N ALA A 25 47.77 -32.63 -36.47
CA ALA A 25 46.60 -32.05 -35.80
C ALA A 25 46.46 -30.54 -36.06
N ALA A 26 47.57 -29.78 -36.04
CA ALA A 26 47.57 -28.34 -36.29
C ALA A 26 47.17 -28.01 -37.74
N ILE A 27 47.67 -28.77 -38.72
CA ILE A 27 47.31 -28.62 -40.13
C ILE A 27 45.85 -29.00 -40.36
N GLY A 28 45.39 -30.11 -39.76
CA GLY A 28 43.98 -30.52 -39.84
C GLY A 28 43.03 -29.47 -39.27
N LEU A 29 43.39 -28.84 -38.14
CA LEU A 29 42.60 -27.76 -37.53
C LEU A 29 42.61 -26.48 -38.38
N ALA A 30 43.75 -26.12 -38.98
CA ALA A 30 43.85 -24.98 -39.89
C ALA A 30 43.01 -25.18 -41.17
N VAL A 31 43.06 -26.39 -41.76
CA VAL A 31 42.22 -26.78 -42.90
C VAL A 31 40.74 -26.72 -42.53
N LEU A 32 40.36 -27.26 -41.37
CA LEU A 32 38.99 -27.23 -40.89
C LEU A 32 38.49 -25.80 -40.67
N LEU A 33 39.30 -24.92 -40.08
CA LEU A 33 38.98 -23.51 -39.89
C LEU A 33 38.77 -22.81 -41.24
N LEU A 34 39.64 -23.06 -42.22
CA LEU A 34 39.53 -22.49 -43.56
C LEU A 34 38.25 -22.97 -44.26
N ILE A 35 37.96 -24.28 -44.22
CA ILE A 35 36.73 -24.86 -44.76
C ILE A 35 35.50 -24.24 -44.08
N SER A 36 35.51 -24.14 -42.75
CA SER A 36 34.45 -23.53 -41.95
C SER A 36 34.15 -22.08 -42.37
N LEU A 37 35.20 -21.27 -42.57
CA LEU A 37 35.05 -19.88 -43.02
C LEU A 37 34.53 -19.79 -44.46
N VAL A 38 34.99 -20.67 -45.36
CA VAL A 38 34.52 -20.73 -46.76
C VAL A 38 33.05 -21.14 -46.82
N ILE A 39 32.68 -22.22 -46.13
CA ILE A 39 31.29 -22.68 -46.05
C ILE A 39 30.41 -21.60 -45.41
N GLY A 40 30.88 -20.90 -44.37
CA GLY A 40 30.15 -19.80 -43.77
C GLY A 40 29.91 -18.63 -44.72
N ARG A 41 30.91 -18.25 -45.53
CA ARG A 41 30.74 -17.22 -46.57
C ARG A 41 29.75 -17.66 -47.65
N LEU A 42 29.84 -18.93 -48.08
CA LEU A 42 28.92 -19.51 -49.06
C LEU A 42 27.49 -19.57 -48.50
N ALA A 43 27.31 -20.05 -47.28
CA ALA A 43 26.01 -20.09 -46.60
C ALA A 43 25.42 -18.69 -46.46
N ARG A 44 26.22 -17.69 -46.06
CA ARG A 44 25.78 -16.29 -46.04
C ARG A 44 25.32 -15.82 -47.41
N PHE A 45 26.06 -16.12 -48.46
CA PHE A 45 25.70 -15.76 -49.83
C PHE A 45 24.37 -16.42 -50.24
N LEU A 46 24.23 -17.73 -50.05
CA LEU A 46 23.03 -18.49 -50.40
C LEU A 46 21.79 -18.04 -49.62
N VAL A 47 21.89 -17.91 -48.29
CA VAL A 47 20.77 -17.50 -47.43
C VAL A 47 20.31 -16.08 -47.78
N LEU A 48 21.23 -15.13 -47.97
CA LEU A 48 20.86 -13.75 -48.33
C LEU A 48 20.32 -13.64 -49.76
N HIS A 49 20.88 -14.41 -50.69
CA HIS A 49 20.41 -14.44 -52.08
C HIS A 49 19.00 -15.05 -52.17
N GLY A 50 18.77 -16.19 -51.53
CA GLY A 50 17.46 -16.85 -51.45
C GLY A 50 16.40 -15.96 -50.77
N ALA A 51 16.75 -15.34 -49.64
CA ALA A 51 15.85 -14.40 -48.96
C ALA A 51 15.49 -13.20 -49.86
N ARG A 52 16.42 -12.68 -50.65
CA ARG A 52 16.15 -11.61 -51.62
C ARG A 52 15.22 -12.06 -52.74
N LEU A 53 15.36 -13.29 -53.24
CA LEU A 53 14.51 -13.82 -54.31
C LEU A 53 13.06 -13.99 -53.83
N LEU A 54 12.87 -14.55 -52.63
CA LEU A 54 11.57 -14.82 -52.03
C LEU A 54 10.85 -13.55 -51.57
N ALA A 55 11.59 -12.55 -51.08
CA ALA A 55 11.02 -11.26 -50.66
C ALA A 55 10.42 -10.42 -51.81
N ARG A 56 10.61 -10.82 -53.08
CA ARG A 56 9.96 -10.18 -54.24
C ARG A 56 8.46 -10.48 -54.32
N GLN A 57 7.97 -11.50 -53.63
CA GLN A 57 6.55 -11.86 -53.62
C GLN A 57 5.79 -11.03 -52.59
N PRO A 58 4.61 -10.44 -52.93
CA PRO A 58 3.86 -9.56 -52.02
C PRO A 58 3.39 -10.27 -50.74
N ALA A 59 3.08 -11.57 -50.82
CA ALA A 59 2.72 -12.38 -49.66
C ALA A 59 3.88 -12.58 -48.65
N LEU A 60 5.14 -12.40 -49.09
CA LEU A 60 6.35 -12.66 -48.32
C LEU A 60 7.11 -11.37 -47.96
N LYS A 61 6.44 -10.22 -47.98
CA LYS A 61 7.06 -8.91 -47.67
C LYS A 61 7.74 -8.86 -46.30
N TRP A 62 7.24 -9.64 -45.33
CA TRP A 62 7.84 -9.79 -44.00
C TRP A 62 9.28 -10.36 -44.04
N LEU A 63 9.66 -11.13 -45.07
CA LEU A 63 11.05 -11.58 -45.27
C LEU A 63 12.00 -10.40 -45.50
N ASP A 64 11.51 -9.31 -46.10
CA ASP A 64 12.31 -8.11 -46.34
C ASP A 64 12.65 -7.42 -45.01
N ASP A 65 11.70 -7.37 -44.07
CA ASP A 65 11.91 -6.84 -42.71
C ASP A 65 12.92 -7.68 -41.92
N LEU A 66 12.85 -9.02 -41.99
CA LEU A 66 13.85 -9.92 -41.39
C LEU A 66 15.24 -9.72 -41.99
N ARG A 67 15.32 -9.47 -43.31
CA ARG A 67 16.59 -9.21 -43.99
C ARG A 67 17.17 -7.85 -43.60
N ASN A 68 16.35 -6.80 -43.55
CA ASN A 68 16.77 -5.45 -43.20
C ASN A 68 17.27 -5.39 -41.75
N ASN A 69 16.64 -6.14 -40.85
CA ASN A 69 17.09 -6.33 -39.47
C ASN A 69 18.25 -7.33 -39.32
N LYS A 70 18.85 -7.80 -40.43
CA LYS A 70 20.04 -8.66 -40.44
C LYS A 70 19.86 -10.03 -39.78
N VAL A 71 18.62 -10.53 -39.61
CA VAL A 71 18.33 -11.85 -39.01
C VAL A 71 19.06 -12.96 -39.77
N PHE A 72 18.87 -13.00 -41.09
CA PHE A 72 19.53 -13.96 -41.97
C PHE A 72 21.06 -13.84 -41.97
N HIS A 73 21.58 -12.62 -41.80
CA HIS A 73 23.02 -12.41 -41.71
C HIS A 73 23.59 -13.03 -40.43
N ARG A 74 22.90 -12.88 -39.29
CA ARG A 74 23.28 -13.48 -38.01
C ARG A 74 23.13 -15.00 -38.01
N LEU A 75 22.05 -15.52 -38.58
CA LEU A 75 21.87 -16.98 -38.74
C LEU A 75 23.00 -17.62 -39.56
N ALA A 76 23.44 -16.95 -40.64
CA ALA A 76 24.56 -17.44 -41.43
C ALA A 76 25.93 -17.37 -40.69
N GLN A 77 26.06 -16.51 -39.67
CA GLN A 77 27.27 -16.46 -38.82
C GLN A 77 27.35 -17.66 -37.86
N THR A 78 26.26 -18.39 -37.64
CA THR A 78 26.24 -19.65 -36.90
C THR A 78 26.87 -20.81 -37.69
N THR A 79 26.90 -20.72 -39.03
CA THR A 79 27.39 -21.83 -39.87
C THR A 79 28.87 -22.19 -39.63
N PRO A 80 29.83 -21.25 -39.60
CA PRO A 80 31.22 -21.59 -39.27
C PRO A 80 31.40 -22.35 -37.96
N SER A 81 30.71 -21.92 -36.90
CA SER A 81 30.84 -22.53 -35.58
C SER A 81 30.23 -23.93 -35.54
N LEU A 82 29.13 -24.17 -36.26
CA LEU A 82 28.57 -25.52 -36.45
C LEU A 82 29.51 -26.43 -37.24
N VAL A 83 30.09 -25.95 -38.34
CA VAL A 83 31.06 -26.73 -39.13
C VAL A 83 32.28 -27.10 -38.28
N LEU A 84 32.76 -26.17 -37.45
CA LEU A 84 33.85 -26.46 -36.52
C LEU A 84 33.42 -27.52 -35.49
N GLN A 85 32.25 -27.38 -34.88
CA GLN A 85 31.74 -28.33 -33.89
C GLN A 85 31.65 -29.77 -34.40
N PHE A 86 31.09 -29.98 -35.60
CA PHE A 86 30.99 -31.32 -36.20
C PHE A 86 32.30 -31.79 -36.82
N GLY A 87 33.09 -30.88 -37.40
CA GLY A 87 34.33 -31.20 -38.09
C GLY A 87 35.51 -31.49 -37.17
N LEU A 88 35.46 -31.10 -35.89
CA LEU A 88 36.49 -31.45 -34.90
C LEU A 88 36.68 -32.97 -34.74
N LYS A 89 35.65 -33.79 -35.04
CA LYS A 89 35.75 -35.26 -35.05
C LYS A 89 36.54 -35.84 -36.23
N LEU A 90 36.76 -35.04 -37.28
CA LEU A 90 37.44 -35.45 -38.52
C LEU A 90 38.94 -35.10 -38.51
N VAL A 91 39.40 -34.36 -37.51
CA VAL A 91 40.81 -33.97 -37.42
C VAL A 91 41.59 -35.11 -36.73
N PRO A 92 42.58 -35.71 -37.41
CA PRO A 92 43.37 -36.81 -36.85
C PRO A 92 44.22 -36.33 -35.66
N GLU A 93 44.46 -37.24 -34.71
CA GLU A 93 45.44 -37.10 -33.61
C GLU A 93 45.20 -35.94 -32.62
N LEU A 94 43.98 -35.37 -32.59
CA LEU A 94 43.58 -34.45 -31.53
C LEU A 94 43.40 -35.19 -30.20
N SER A 95 43.99 -34.65 -29.13
CA SER A 95 43.68 -35.09 -27.77
C SER A 95 42.20 -34.86 -27.44
N ASP A 96 41.57 -35.82 -26.76
CA ASP A 96 40.18 -35.72 -26.30
C ASP A 96 39.90 -34.43 -25.52
N THR A 97 40.89 -33.94 -24.74
CA THR A 97 40.76 -32.70 -23.97
C THR A 97 40.70 -31.47 -24.89
N ALA A 98 41.53 -31.44 -25.94
CA ALA A 98 41.55 -30.35 -26.91
C ALA A 98 40.27 -30.35 -27.75
N GLN A 99 39.80 -31.53 -28.17
CA GLN A 99 38.56 -31.68 -28.90
C GLN A 99 37.34 -31.20 -28.08
N HIS A 100 37.28 -31.56 -26.80
CA HIS A 100 36.21 -31.13 -25.90
C HIS A 100 36.22 -29.62 -25.67
N PHE A 101 37.39 -29.05 -25.39
CA PHE A 101 37.55 -27.60 -25.18
C PHE A 101 37.17 -26.80 -26.43
N LEU A 102 37.71 -27.16 -27.59
CA LEU A 102 37.39 -26.51 -28.87
C LEU A 102 35.92 -26.68 -29.25
N GLY A 103 35.33 -27.84 -28.94
CA GLY A 103 33.91 -28.11 -29.12
C GLY A 103 33.03 -27.18 -28.28
N ASN A 104 33.38 -26.98 -27.00
CA ASN A 104 32.68 -26.06 -26.10
C ASN A 104 32.83 -24.59 -26.56
N VAL A 105 34.01 -24.19 -27.03
CA VAL A 105 34.22 -22.86 -27.62
C VAL A 105 33.37 -22.68 -28.89
N ALA A 106 33.33 -23.67 -29.78
CA ALA A 106 32.49 -23.63 -30.98
C ALA A 106 30.99 -23.59 -30.65
N LEU A 107 30.55 -24.32 -29.62
CA LEU A 107 29.16 -24.28 -29.14
C LEU A 107 28.84 -22.90 -28.53
N ALA A 108 29.75 -22.30 -27.76
CA ALA A 108 29.58 -20.95 -27.22
C ALA A 108 29.42 -19.89 -28.33
N PHE A 109 30.22 -19.95 -29.40
CA PHE A 109 30.04 -19.07 -30.57
C PHE A 109 28.72 -19.32 -31.29
N THR A 110 28.32 -20.59 -31.43
CA THR A 110 27.01 -20.97 -32.00
C THR A 110 25.87 -20.33 -31.20
N LEU A 111 25.89 -20.46 -29.87
CA LEU A 111 24.90 -19.85 -28.99
C LEU A 111 24.90 -18.32 -29.12
N LEU A 112 26.08 -17.68 -29.12
CA LEU A 112 26.19 -16.23 -29.27
C LEU A 112 25.53 -15.73 -30.57
N PHE A 113 25.85 -16.33 -31.72
CA PHE A 113 25.27 -15.91 -33.00
C PHE A 113 23.78 -16.23 -33.09
N MET A 114 23.32 -17.33 -32.49
CA MET A 114 21.90 -17.63 -32.37
C MET A 114 21.14 -16.61 -31.51
N THR A 115 21.71 -16.20 -30.37
CA THR A 115 21.14 -15.14 -29.51
C THR A 115 21.07 -13.80 -30.23
N MET A 116 22.12 -13.44 -30.99
CA MET A 116 22.11 -12.25 -31.83
C MET A 116 21.03 -12.34 -32.92
N ALA A 117 20.87 -13.50 -33.57
CA ALA A 117 19.85 -13.71 -34.58
C ALA A 117 18.44 -13.58 -34.00
N LEU A 118 18.18 -14.17 -32.83
CA LEU A 118 16.90 -14.07 -32.16
C LEU A 118 16.61 -12.64 -31.67
N SER A 119 17.64 -11.92 -31.19
CA SER A 119 17.51 -10.49 -30.85
C SER A 119 17.12 -9.64 -32.07
N CYS A 120 17.74 -9.89 -33.22
CA CYS A 120 17.40 -9.22 -34.48
C CYS A 120 16.01 -9.62 -34.98
N LEU A 121 15.58 -10.85 -34.72
CA LEU A 121 14.25 -11.33 -35.07
C LEU A 121 13.18 -10.58 -34.26
N LEU A 122 13.43 -10.37 -32.96
CA LEU A 122 12.55 -9.56 -32.11
C LEU A 122 12.44 -8.11 -32.61
N ASP A 123 13.54 -7.53 -33.11
CA ASP A 123 13.52 -6.20 -33.74
C ASP A 123 12.69 -6.20 -35.03
N ALA A 124 12.87 -7.22 -35.88
CA ALA A 124 12.08 -7.36 -37.10
C ALA A 124 10.58 -7.53 -36.83
N LEU A 125 10.21 -8.29 -35.79
CA LEU A 125 8.82 -8.46 -35.37
C LEU A 125 8.23 -7.15 -34.81
N LEU A 126 9.03 -6.36 -34.07
CA LEU A 126 8.62 -5.05 -33.61
C LEU A 126 8.35 -4.09 -34.78
N ASP A 127 9.23 -4.09 -35.79
CA ASP A 127 9.06 -3.27 -37.00
C ASP A 127 7.82 -3.68 -37.80
N ILE A 128 7.53 -4.99 -37.90
CA ILE A 128 6.30 -5.49 -38.52
C ILE A 128 5.08 -5.05 -37.72
N TYR A 129 5.10 -5.18 -36.38
CA TYR A 129 4.02 -4.75 -35.51
C TYR A 129 3.77 -3.24 -35.61
N ALA A 130 4.83 -2.43 -35.65
CA ALA A 130 4.76 -0.98 -35.70
C ALA A 130 4.02 -0.44 -36.94
N ARG A 131 3.90 -1.24 -38.01
CA ARG A 131 3.14 -0.89 -39.24
C ARG A 131 1.64 -1.17 -39.12
N THR A 132 1.18 -1.84 -38.07
CA THR A 132 -0.24 -2.16 -37.87
C THR A 132 -0.99 -1.00 -37.22
N GLU A 133 -2.30 -0.89 -37.48
CA GLU A 133 -3.14 0.18 -36.94
C GLU A 133 -3.22 0.17 -35.40
N HIS A 134 -3.08 -1.02 -34.79
CA HIS A 134 -3.04 -1.23 -33.33
C HIS A 134 -1.80 -0.60 -32.66
N ALA A 135 -0.68 -0.45 -33.35
CA ALA A 135 0.54 0.11 -32.77
C ALA A 135 0.45 1.62 -32.49
N ARG A 136 -0.55 2.33 -33.06
CA ARG A 136 -0.77 3.76 -32.83
C ARG A 136 -1.27 4.08 -31.42
N THR A 137 -1.95 3.13 -30.78
CA THR A 137 -2.54 3.30 -29.44
C THR A 137 -1.81 2.52 -28.36
N ARG A 138 -1.03 1.49 -28.72
CA ARG A 138 -0.25 0.67 -27.78
C ARG A 138 1.15 0.37 -28.31
N SER A 139 2.17 1.03 -27.75
CA SER A 139 3.56 0.70 -28.04
C SER A 139 4.01 -0.51 -27.24
N ILE A 140 4.53 -1.53 -27.93
CA ILE A 140 5.09 -2.74 -27.29
C ILE A 140 6.62 -2.71 -27.17
N LYS A 141 7.26 -1.59 -27.54
CA LYS A 141 8.73 -1.46 -27.55
C LYS A 141 9.35 -1.81 -26.20
N GLY A 142 8.73 -1.38 -25.10
CA GLY A 142 9.17 -1.71 -23.74
C GLY A 142 9.19 -3.22 -23.47
N TYR A 143 8.15 -3.95 -23.88
CA TYR A 143 8.09 -5.40 -23.71
C TYR A 143 9.12 -6.14 -24.56
N VAL A 144 9.33 -5.72 -25.81
CA VAL A 144 10.37 -6.30 -26.69
C VAL A 144 11.77 -6.06 -26.11
N GLN A 145 12.03 -4.86 -25.58
CA GLN A 145 13.31 -4.55 -24.94
C GLN A 145 13.53 -5.40 -23.67
N LEU A 146 12.49 -5.60 -22.86
CA LEU A 146 12.54 -6.48 -21.70
C LEU A 146 12.82 -7.94 -22.12
N ALA A 147 12.15 -8.43 -23.16
CA ALA A 147 12.36 -9.78 -23.69
C ALA A 147 13.80 -9.96 -24.22
N LYS A 148 14.35 -8.97 -24.93
CA LYS A 148 15.76 -8.98 -25.37
C LYS A 148 16.72 -9.01 -24.18
N MET A 149 16.47 -8.21 -23.15
CA MET A 149 17.29 -8.21 -21.94
C MET A 149 17.29 -9.60 -21.28
N MET A 150 16.12 -10.21 -21.09
CA MET A 150 16.01 -11.57 -20.55
C MET A 150 16.74 -12.59 -21.42
N LEU A 151 16.57 -12.52 -22.75
CA LEU A 151 17.26 -13.38 -23.70
C LEU A 151 18.78 -13.31 -23.56
N TRP A 152 19.36 -12.11 -23.45
CA TRP A 152 20.80 -11.93 -23.28
C TRP A 152 21.30 -12.43 -21.92
N ILE A 153 20.53 -12.27 -20.85
CA ILE A 153 20.87 -12.80 -19.52
C ILE A 153 20.94 -14.34 -19.59
N PHE A 154 19.90 -15.00 -20.10
CA PHE A 154 19.89 -16.46 -20.23
C PHE A 154 20.99 -16.97 -21.15
N ALA A 155 21.18 -16.34 -22.32
CA ALA A 155 22.24 -16.72 -23.24
C ALA A 155 23.63 -16.62 -22.61
N SER A 156 23.90 -15.54 -21.86
CA SER A 156 25.18 -15.34 -21.18
C SER A 156 25.43 -16.45 -20.16
N ILE A 157 24.41 -16.86 -19.39
CA ILE A 157 24.52 -17.96 -18.42
C ILE A 157 24.84 -19.28 -19.15
N VAL A 158 24.12 -19.60 -20.23
CA VAL A 158 24.36 -20.84 -20.99
C VAL A 158 25.74 -20.83 -21.64
N ILE A 159 26.18 -19.70 -22.22
CA ILE A 159 27.51 -19.56 -22.82
C ILE A 159 28.61 -19.79 -21.77
N VAL A 160 28.52 -19.15 -20.60
CA VAL A 160 29.49 -19.34 -19.51
C VAL A 160 29.46 -20.78 -19.00
N ALA A 161 28.28 -21.38 -18.87
CA ALA A 161 28.12 -22.78 -18.46
C ALA A 161 28.81 -23.73 -19.44
N THR A 162 28.64 -23.51 -20.75
CA THR A 162 29.33 -24.28 -21.79
C THR A 162 30.85 -24.12 -21.71
N LEU A 163 31.36 -22.90 -21.50
CA LEU A 163 32.81 -22.67 -21.45
C LEU A 163 33.48 -23.29 -20.22
N ILE A 164 32.79 -23.30 -19.07
CA ILE A 164 33.29 -23.90 -17.81
C ILE A 164 32.98 -25.40 -17.74
N ASP A 165 32.28 -25.93 -18.75
CA ASP A 165 31.85 -27.32 -18.82
C ASP A 165 30.99 -27.76 -17.62
N ARG A 166 30.02 -26.92 -17.26
CA ARG A 166 29.07 -27.16 -16.18
C ARG A 166 27.64 -27.00 -16.69
N SER A 167 26.70 -27.63 -16.02
CA SER A 167 25.30 -27.49 -16.41
C SER A 167 24.82 -26.04 -16.17
N PRO A 168 24.08 -25.42 -17.11
CA PRO A 168 23.50 -24.09 -16.92
C PRO A 168 22.60 -24.01 -15.69
N LEU A 169 21.95 -25.14 -15.33
CA LEU A 169 21.13 -25.30 -14.15
C LEU A 169 21.90 -25.07 -12.85
N LEU A 170 23.16 -25.51 -12.75
CA LEU A 170 23.98 -25.28 -11.56
C LEU A 170 24.26 -23.78 -11.36
N LEU A 171 24.64 -23.07 -12.43
CA LEU A 171 24.86 -21.62 -12.35
C LEU A 171 23.56 -20.88 -12.00
N LEU A 172 22.46 -21.25 -12.65
CA LEU A 172 21.14 -20.66 -12.38
C LEU A 172 20.69 -20.93 -10.94
N SER A 173 20.96 -22.12 -10.40
CA SER A 173 20.65 -22.45 -9.01
C SER A 173 21.48 -21.64 -8.02
N GLY A 174 22.77 -21.39 -8.31
CA GLY A 174 23.63 -20.55 -7.48
C GLY A 174 23.19 -19.08 -7.50
N LEU A 175 22.93 -18.54 -8.69
CA LEU A 175 22.36 -17.19 -8.87
C LEU A 175 20.99 -17.04 -8.21
N GLY A 176 20.13 -18.05 -8.34
CA GLY A 176 18.81 -18.08 -7.70
C GLY A 176 18.89 -18.13 -6.17
N ALA A 177 19.75 -19.00 -5.62
CA ALA A 177 19.99 -19.09 -4.18
C ALA A 177 20.55 -17.77 -3.62
N MET A 178 21.55 -17.19 -4.28
CA MET A 178 22.10 -15.88 -3.91
C MET A 178 21.05 -14.78 -3.99
N SER A 179 20.20 -14.78 -5.01
CA SER A 179 19.11 -13.81 -5.17
C SER A 179 18.05 -13.97 -4.08
N ALA A 180 17.71 -15.20 -3.68
CA ALA A 180 16.76 -15.46 -2.61
C ALA A 180 17.30 -14.99 -1.25
N VAL A 181 18.59 -15.25 -0.96
CA VAL A 181 19.27 -14.75 0.23
C VAL A 181 19.30 -13.22 0.23
N LEU A 182 19.67 -12.60 -0.89
CA LEU A 182 19.72 -11.14 -1.02
C LEU A 182 18.32 -10.53 -0.84
N LEU A 183 17.28 -11.14 -1.42
CA LEU A 183 15.90 -10.72 -1.22
C LEU A 183 15.47 -10.86 0.25
N LEU A 184 15.85 -11.95 0.93
CA LEU A 184 15.54 -12.16 2.33
C LEU A 184 16.20 -11.09 3.22
N VAL A 185 17.46 -10.75 2.95
CA VAL A 185 18.22 -9.73 3.70
C VAL A 185 17.68 -8.32 3.46
N TYR A 186 17.32 -7.99 2.22
CA TYR A 186 16.88 -6.64 1.85
C TYR A 186 15.37 -6.46 1.74
N LYS A 187 14.56 -7.46 2.09
CA LYS A 187 13.10 -7.42 1.97
C LYS A 187 12.52 -6.15 2.58
N ASP A 188 12.86 -5.87 3.83
CA ASP A 188 12.30 -4.73 4.57
C ASP A 188 12.82 -3.39 4.04
N THR A 189 14.04 -3.36 3.50
CA THR A 189 14.59 -2.16 2.87
C THR A 189 13.85 -1.82 1.57
N LEU A 190 13.58 -2.84 0.73
CA LEU A 190 12.82 -2.67 -0.51
C LEU A 190 11.37 -2.24 -0.21
N LEU A 191 10.73 -2.86 0.79
CA LEU A 191 9.39 -2.48 1.22
C LEU A 191 9.35 -1.05 1.77
N SER A 192 10.33 -0.65 2.57
CA SER A 192 10.44 0.71 3.10
C SER A 192 10.60 1.75 2.00
N PHE A 193 11.44 1.46 1.00
CA PHE A 193 11.62 2.31 -0.17
C PHE A 193 10.31 2.51 -0.94
N VAL A 194 9.63 1.41 -1.29
CA VAL A 194 8.36 1.46 -2.00
C VAL A 194 7.30 2.20 -1.18
N ALA A 195 7.23 1.92 0.13
CA ALA A 195 6.29 2.59 1.03
C ALA A 195 6.53 4.10 1.12
N SER A 196 7.78 4.55 1.22
CA SER A 196 8.10 5.99 1.25
C SER A 196 7.67 6.71 -0.03
N VAL A 197 7.91 6.10 -1.20
CA VAL A 197 7.45 6.64 -2.49
C VAL A 197 5.92 6.71 -2.52
N GLN A 198 5.22 5.68 -2.06
CA GLN A 198 3.76 5.67 -2.03
C GLN A 198 3.17 6.67 -1.03
N LEU A 199 3.71 6.76 0.19
CA LEU A 199 3.27 7.71 1.21
C LEU A 199 3.37 9.15 0.70
N THR A 200 4.47 9.48 0.02
CA THR A 200 4.71 10.80 -0.55
C THR A 200 3.84 11.04 -1.80
N SER A 201 3.75 10.07 -2.71
CA SER A 201 2.98 10.21 -3.95
C SER A 201 1.48 10.27 -3.74
N ASN A 202 0.96 9.63 -2.68
CA ASN A 202 -0.46 9.61 -2.34
C ASN A 202 -0.84 10.66 -1.28
N ASP A 203 0.07 11.58 -0.94
CA ASP A 203 -0.19 12.65 0.03
C ASP A 203 -0.69 12.16 1.40
N MET A 204 -0.20 11.01 1.87
CA MET A 204 -0.75 10.35 3.07
C MET A 204 -0.25 10.96 4.38
N LEU A 205 0.94 11.58 4.38
CA LEU A 205 1.62 12.05 5.58
C LEU A 205 2.53 13.25 5.28
N HIS A 206 2.49 14.27 6.14
CA HIS A 206 3.38 15.44 6.09
C HIS A 206 4.16 15.62 7.37
N VAL A 207 5.27 16.35 7.26
CA VAL A 207 5.94 16.93 8.44
C VAL A 207 4.98 17.95 9.08
N GLY A 208 4.80 17.83 10.39
CA GLY A 208 3.83 18.62 11.17
C GLY A 208 2.46 17.96 11.36
N ASP A 209 2.18 16.85 10.69
CA ASP A 209 0.93 16.11 10.93
C ASP A 209 0.95 15.49 12.33
N TRP A 210 -0.12 15.67 13.10
CA TRP A 210 -0.36 14.86 14.30
C TRP A 210 -0.88 13.48 13.88
N ILE A 211 -0.12 12.44 14.23
CA ILE A 211 -0.50 11.04 14.01
C ILE A 211 -0.56 10.24 15.31
N GLU A 212 -1.47 9.27 15.34
CA GLU A 212 -1.61 8.29 16.41
C GLU A 212 -1.52 6.87 15.82
N MET A 213 -0.60 6.08 16.36
CA MET A 213 -0.33 4.68 16.00
C MET A 213 -0.05 3.87 17.27
N PRO A 214 -1.11 3.37 17.95
CA PRO A 214 -0.99 2.74 19.27
C PRO A 214 -0.08 1.50 19.30
N GLN A 215 0.03 0.77 18.19
CA GLN A 215 0.82 -0.46 18.09
C GLN A 215 2.33 -0.22 18.29
N VAL A 216 2.79 1.03 18.05
CA VAL A 216 4.19 1.45 18.19
C VAL A 216 4.37 2.55 19.23
N GLY A 217 3.31 2.90 19.96
CA GLY A 217 3.34 3.96 20.98
C GLY A 217 3.63 5.36 20.43
N ALA A 218 3.24 5.63 19.17
CA ALA A 218 3.36 6.95 18.57
C ALA A 218 2.05 7.73 18.75
N ASP A 219 2.12 8.89 19.39
CA ASP A 219 1.01 9.84 19.52
C ASP A 219 1.58 11.25 19.63
N GLY A 220 1.68 11.92 18.48
CA GLY A 220 2.22 13.27 18.40
C GLY A 220 2.56 13.71 16.98
N ASP A 221 3.39 14.75 16.88
CA ASP A 221 3.65 15.45 15.64
C ASP A 221 4.80 14.82 14.85
N VAL A 222 4.63 14.68 13.54
CA VAL A 222 5.69 14.20 12.64
C VAL A 222 6.76 15.27 12.53
N VAL A 223 7.99 14.94 12.95
CA VAL A 223 9.13 15.87 12.93
C VAL A 223 9.93 15.74 11.63
N ASP A 224 10.05 14.51 11.12
CA ASP A 224 10.91 14.22 9.96
C ASP A 224 10.40 12.99 9.20
N ILE A 225 10.55 13.01 7.87
CA ILE A 225 10.18 11.92 6.96
C ILE A 225 11.40 11.62 6.08
N THR A 226 12.03 10.47 6.34
CA THR A 226 13.12 9.94 5.53
C THR A 226 12.63 8.78 4.65
N LEU A 227 13.50 8.28 3.77
CA LEU A 227 13.17 7.20 2.83
C LEU A 227 12.75 5.89 3.52
N HIS A 228 13.23 5.62 4.73
CA HIS A 228 13.00 4.36 5.42
C HIS A 228 12.36 4.52 6.79
N THR A 229 12.25 5.75 7.31
CA THR A 229 11.78 6.00 8.66
C THR A 229 11.07 7.34 8.76
N VAL A 230 9.98 7.38 9.51
CA VAL A 230 9.28 8.58 9.94
C VAL A 230 9.56 8.79 11.43
N LYS A 231 9.94 10.00 11.82
CA LYS A 231 10.11 10.36 13.23
C LYS A 231 8.90 11.13 13.72
N VAL A 232 8.31 10.64 14.80
CA VAL A 232 7.19 11.27 15.50
C VAL A 232 7.68 11.71 16.87
N GLN A 233 7.44 12.96 17.23
CA GLN A 233 7.64 13.44 18.59
C GLN A 233 6.32 13.33 19.35
N ASN A 234 6.29 12.45 20.34
CA ASN A 234 5.13 12.28 21.21
C ASN A 234 4.89 13.54 22.05
N PHE A 235 3.68 13.66 22.61
CA PHE A 235 3.33 14.79 23.48
C PHE A 235 4.17 14.87 24.78
N ASP A 236 4.70 13.74 25.24
CA ASP A 236 5.67 13.65 26.34
C ASP A 236 7.11 14.03 25.91
N LYS A 237 7.28 14.51 24.67
CA LYS A 237 8.54 14.93 24.04
C LYS A 237 9.52 13.81 23.71
N THR A 238 9.12 12.54 23.84
CA THR A 238 9.91 11.40 23.32
C THR A 238 9.86 11.32 21.79
N ILE A 239 10.84 10.67 21.16
CA ILE A 239 10.90 10.49 19.70
C ILE A 239 10.73 9.01 19.37
N VAL A 240 9.68 8.69 18.61
CA VAL A 240 9.44 7.36 18.06
C VAL A 240 9.86 7.34 16.59
N SER A 241 10.69 6.36 16.22
CA SER A 241 11.14 6.15 14.86
C SER A 241 10.40 4.97 14.24
N ILE A 242 9.51 5.25 13.29
CA ILE A 242 8.61 4.28 12.67
C ILE A 242 9.13 3.94 11.26
N PRO A 243 9.44 2.67 10.95
CA PRO A 243 9.77 2.28 9.59
C PRO A 243 8.63 2.58 8.62
N THR A 244 8.94 3.13 7.44
CA THR A 244 7.91 3.55 6.47
C THR A 244 7.01 2.41 6.02
N TRP A 245 7.53 1.19 5.94
CA TRP A 245 6.73 0.01 5.59
C TRP A 245 5.60 -0.26 6.58
N ARG A 246 5.78 0.04 7.89
CA ARG A 246 4.74 -0.15 8.90
C ARG A 246 3.56 0.80 8.70
N LEU A 247 3.82 2.05 8.34
CA LEU A 247 2.77 3.04 8.05
C LEU A 247 1.94 2.67 6.82
N MET A 248 2.50 1.88 5.90
CA MET A 248 1.76 1.39 4.73
C MET A 248 1.01 0.07 5.02
N SER A 249 1.55 -0.79 5.89
CA SER A 249 0.94 -2.09 6.20
C SER A 249 -0.05 -2.06 7.36
N GLU A 250 0.07 -1.10 8.26
CA GLU A 250 -0.75 -0.98 9.47
C GLU A 250 -1.59 0.31 9.45
N SER A 251 -2.73 0.28 10.16
CA SER A 251 -3.59 1.45 10.28
C SER A 251 -3.04 2.45 11.30
N PHE A 252 -2.96 3.71 10.90
CA PHE A 252 -2.70 4.85 11.78
C PHE A 252 -3.78 5.92 11.59
N ARG A 253 -3.93 6.81 12.56
CA ARG A 253 -4.82 7.98 12.46
C ARG A 253 -3.99 9.20 12.14
N ASN A 254 -4.44 9.99 11.17
CA ASN A 254 -3.87 11.29 10.85
C ASN A 254 -4.91 12.38 11.17
N TYR A 255 -4.58 13.27 12.09
CA TYR A 255 -5.47 14.33 12.57
C TYR A 255 -5.48 15.57 11.67
N ARG A 256 -4.68 15.63 10.59
CA ARG A 256 -4.70 16.71 9.59
C ARG A 256 -6.10 17.00 9.08
N GLY A 257 -6.89 15.98 8.78
CA GLY A 257 -8.28 16.15 8.33
C GLY A 257 -9.19 16.83 9.37
N MET A 258 -8.95 16.58 10.66
CA MET A 258 -9.66 17.27 11.75
C MET A 258 -9.18 18.72 11.91
N GLN A 259 -7.88 18.98 11.76
CA GLN A 259 -7.34 20.34 11.80
C GLN A 259 -7.87 21.20 10.64
N GLN A 260 -7.92 20.64 9.43
CA GLN A 260 -8.39 21.31 8.21
C GLN A 260 -9.89 21.51 8.17
N SER A 261 -10.69 20.63 8.80
CA SER A 261 -12.14 20.79 8.86
C SER A 261 -12.58 22.00 9.71
N GLY A 262 -11.68 22.54 10.54
CA GLY A 262 -11.98 23.70 11.40
C GLY A 262 -12.83 23.35 12.62
N GLY A 263 -13.05 22.07 12.93
CA GLY A 263 -13.83 21.68 14.11
C GLY A 263 -13.42 20.35 14.71
N ARG A 264 -13.28 20.33 16.04
CA ARG A 264 -12.93 19.13 16.81
C ARG A 264 -14.13 18.56 17.54
N ARG A 265 -14.34 17.25 17.40
CA ARG A 265 -15.52 16.54 17.91
C ARG A 265 -15.46 16.33 19.42
N ILE A 266 -16.50 16.77 20.13
CA ILE A 266 -16.83 16.35 21.49
C ILE A 266 -17.78 15.15 21.41
N LYS A 267 -17.44 14.05 22.08
CA LYS A 267 -18.29 12.87 22.21
C LYS A 267 -18.13 12.27 23.61
N ARG A 268 -18.97 12.68 24.55
CA ARG A 268 -18.94 12.24 25.97
C ARG A 268 -20.37 12.10 26.49
N SER A 269 -20.57 11.24 27.50
CA SER A 269 -21.91 10.94 28.03
C SER A 269 -22.07 11.41 29.47
N LEU A 270 -23.27 11.91 29.77
CA LEU A 270 -23.76 12.12 31.14
C LEU A 270 -24.56 10.90 31.56
N PHE A 271 -24.12 10.19 32.60
CA PHE A 271 -24.80 8.99 33.10
C PHE A 271 -25.89 9.40 34.08
N ILE A 272 -27.14 9.44 33.61
CA ILE A 272 -28.29 9.89 34.42
C ILE A 272 -28.78 8.74 35.30
N ASP A 273 -29.05 8.99 36.57
CA ASP A 273 -29.64 7.99 37.44
C ASP A 273 -31.03 7.57 36.93
N ALA A 274 -31.18 6.27 36.64
CA ALA A 274 -32.42 5.70 36.14
C ALA A 274 -33.57 5.82 37.15
N ALA A 275 -33.27 5.83 38.45
CA ALA A 275 -34.30 5.98 39.50
C ALA A 275 -34.95 7.36 39.47
N GLY A 276 -34.24 8.40 38.99
CA GLY A 276 -34.76 9.75 38.83
C GLY A 276 -35.62 9.95 37.58
N VAL A 277 -35.69 8.99 36.66
CA VAL A 277 -36.41 9.14 35.39
C VAL A 277 -37.91 8.98 35.59
N ARG A 278 -38.68 10.04 35.35
CA ARG A 278 -40.13 10.06 35.53
C ARG A 278 -40.85 11.04 34.60
N PHE A 279 -42.18 11.00 34.63
CA PHE A 279 -43.00 12.05 34.02
C PHE A 279 -42.87 13.36 34.81
N LEU A 280 -42.95 14.48 34.10
CA LEU A 280 -43.02 15.81 34.71
C LEU A 280 -44.37 16.03 35.39
N THR A 281 -44.38 16.77 36.49
CA THR A 281 -45.62 17.29 37.10
C THR A 281 -46.08 18.55 36.37
N ARG A 282 -47.34 18.97 36.58
CA ARG A 282 -47.86 20.20 35.94
C ARG A 282 -47.10 21.44 36.39
N GLU A 283 -46.70 21.48 37.64
CA GLU A 283 -45.92 22.57 38.24
C GLU A 283 -44.53 22.65 37.60
N GLU A 284 -43.88 21.51 37.40
CA GLU A 284 -42.58 21.43 36.71
C GLU A 284 -42.69 21.83 35.24
N GLU A 285 -43.73 21.37 34.53
CA GLU A 285 -43.98 21.78 33.14
C GLU A 285 -44.18 23.30 33.03
N GLN A 286 -44.93 23.91 33.95
CA GLN A 286 -45.16 25.34 33.97
C GLN A 286 -43.88 26.13 34.29
N ARG A 287 -43.08 25.64 35.26
CA ARG A 287 -41.77 26.23 35.59
C ARG A 287 -40.78 26.14 34.43
N LEU A 288 -40.67 24.98 33.79
CA LEU A 288 -39.76 24.76 32.66
C LEU A 288 -40.17 25.54 31.40
N THR A 289 -41.44 25.94 31.27
CA THR A 289 -41.89 26.85 30.19
C THR A 289 -41.24 28.24 30.30
N GLN A 290 -40.77 28.63 31.49
CA GLN A 290 -40.08 29.90 31.69
C GLN A 290 -38.64 29.89 31.14
N VAL A 291 -38.05 28.70 30.95
CA VAL A 291 -36.70 28.54 30.38
C VAL A 291 -36.72 28.91 28.90
N SER A 292 -35.97 29.95 28.53
CA SER A 292 -35.95 30.50 27.17
C SER A 292 -35.63 29.45 26.10
N LEU A 293 -34.62 28.61 26.34
CA LEU A 293 -34.16 27.58 25.41
C LEU A 293 -35.17 26.46 25.15
N LEU A 294 -36.18 26.30 26.00
CA LEU A 294 -37.18 25.23 25.89
C LEU A 294 -38.51 25.68 25.30
N ARG A 295 -38.73 26.99 25.10
CA ARG A 295 -40.03 27.54 24.71
C ARG A 295 -40.60 26.87 23.46
N ASP A 296 -39.83 26.84 22.38
CA ASP A 296 -40.28 26.28 21.10
C ASP A 296 -40.52 24.76 21.19
N TYR A 297 -39.61 24.05 21.86
CA TYR A 297 -39.73 22.61 22.08
C TYR A 297 -41.00 22.26 22.88
N LEU A 298 -41.21 22.92 24.02
CA LEU A 298 -42.35 22.65 24.89
C LEU A 298 -43.67 23.02 24.22
N ALA A 299 -43.72 24.14 23.47
CA ALA A 299 -44.90 24.54 22.71
C ALA A 299 -45.30 23.48 21.68
N GLY A 300 -44.35 23.06 20.82
CA GLY A 300 -44.61 22.03 19.82
C GLY A 300 -44.94 20.67 20.43
N LYS A 301 -44.22 20.27 21.48
CA LYS A 301 -44.42 18.96 22.11
C LYS A 301 -45.76 18.88 22.84
N ARG A 302 -46.21 19.96 23.46
CA ARG A 302 -47.53 20.01 24.12
C ARG A 302 -48.65 19.82 23.10
N GLN A 303 -48.58 20.47 21.94
CA GLN A 303 -49.55 20.30 20.86
C GLN A 303 -49.57 18.85 20.32
N GLU A 304 -48.40 18.26 20.08
CA GLU A 304 -48.27 16.85 19.65
C GLU A 304 -48.93 15.91 20.68
N LEU A 305 -48.59 16.06 21.96
CA LEU A 305 -49.09 15.20 23.03
C LEU A 305 -50.59 15.35 23.22
N GLN A 306 -51.12 16.57 23.12
CA GLN A 306 -52.56 16.83 23.22
C GLN A 306 -53.31 16.13 22.09
N SER A 307 -52.90 16.36 20.84
CA SER A 307 -53.55 15.74 19.68
C SER A 307 -53.53 14.20 19.72
N TRP A 308 -52.44 13.59 20.18
CA TRP A 308 -52.33 12.14 20.33
C TRP A 308 -53.22 11.61 21.47
N ASN A 309 -53.25 12.30 22.61
CA ASN A 309 -54.05 11.88 23.76
C ASN A 309 -55.56 12.03 23.51
N GLU A 310 -55.99 13.07 22.81
CA GLU A 310 -57.40 13.30 22.43
C GLU A 310 -57.93 12.20 21.49
N ALA A 311 -57.08 11.68 20.60
CA ALA A 311 -57.44 10.61 19.68
C ALA A 311 -57.76 9.26 20.37
N LEU A 312 -57.38 9.06 21.64
CA LEU A 312 -57.61 7.82 22.40
C LEU A 312 -58.98 7.74 23.07
N GLY A 313 -59.72 8.85 23.14
CA GLY A 313 -61.05 8.91 23.75
C GLY A 313 -61.07 8.39 25.20
N PRO A 314 -62.02 7.52 25.60
CA PRO A 314 -62.22 7.10 26.99
C PRO A 314 -61.10 6.20 27.55
N VAL A 315 -60.23 5.64 26.69
CA VAL A 315 -59.11 4.77 27.12
C VAL A 315 -57.95 5.59 27.72
N ALA A 316 -57.99 6.91 27.59
CA ALA A 316 -56.95 7.85 28.04
C ALA A 316 -56.90 8.07 29.57
N GLU A 317 -57.85 7.54 30.34
CA GLU A 317 -57.88 7.71 31.81
C GLU A 317 -56.66 7.09 32.50
N LEU A 318 -56.19 5.93 32.02
CA LEU A 318 -55.02 5.27 32.58
C LEU A 318 -53.73 6.00 32.18
N SER A 319 -52.87 6.30 33.15
CA SER A 319 -51.64 7.05 32.85
C SER A 319 -50.65 6.33 31.94
N ALA A 320 -50.73 5.01 31.83
CA ALA A 320 -49.90 4.24 30.90
C ALA A 320 -50.37 4.38 29.44
N ASN A 321 -51.63 4.74 29.21
CA ASN A 321 -52.21 4.90 27.89
C ASN A 321 -51.98 6.30 27.31
N ARG A 322 -51.61 7.28 28.15
CA ARG A 322 -51.32 8.66 27.72
C ARG A 322 -49.84 8.89 27.52
N ARG A 323 -49.47 9.66 26.49
CA ARG A 323 -48.11 10.18 26.35
C ARG A 323 -47.97 11.46 27.19
N LYS A 324 -46.87 11.55 27.93
CA LYS A 324 -46.50 12.75 28.70
C LYS A 324 -45.05 13.14 28.47
N LEU A 325 -44.72 14.37 28.84
CA LEU A 325 -43.33 14.80 28.95
C LEU A 325 -42.62 14.05 30.07
N THR A 326 -41.39 13.62 29.80
CA THR A 326 -40.48 13.07 30.81
C THR A 326 -39.42 14.09 31.14
N ASN A 327 -38.90 14.06 32.36
CA ASN A 327 -37.81 14.94 32.76
C ASN A 327 -36.57 14.72 31.90
N ILE A 328 -36.14 13.47 31.69
CA ILE A 328 -34.98 13.14 30.85
C ILE A 328 -35.17 13.56 29.38
N GLY A 329 -36.37 13.40 28.82
CA GLY A 329 -36.67 13.83 27.46
C GLY A 329 -36.61 15.35 27.31
N THR A 330 -37.06 16.07 28.34
CA THR A 330 -37.04 17.53 28.38
C THR A 330 -35.63 18.08 28.61
N PHE A 331 -34.85 17.45 29.49
CA PHE A 331 -33.43 17.78 29.68
C PHE A 331 -32.61 17.53 28.41
N ARG A 332 -32.86 16.44 27.69
CA ARG A 332 -32.24 16.18 26.38
C ARG A 332 -32.53 17.28 25.37
N ALA A 333 -33.78 17.75 25.30
CA ALA A 333 -34.16 18.85 24.43
C ALA A 333 -33.49 20.17 24.85
N PHE A 334 -33.42 20.44 26.15
CA PHE A 334 -32.70 21.59 26.70
C PHE A 334 -31.21 21.56 26.33
N ALA A 335 -30.53 20.45 26.60
CA ALA A 335 -29.11 20.30 26.31
C ALA A 335 -28.81 20.48 24.81
N LEU A 336 -29.68 19.96 23.92
CA LEU A 336 -29.55 20.19 22.49
C LEU A 336 -29.72 21.67 22.11
N ALA A 337 -30.73 22.35 22.68
CA ALA A 337 -30.95 23.77 22.44
C ALA A 337 -29.80 24.63 23.00
N TYR A 338 -29.25 24.26 24.15
CA TYR A 338 -28.07 24.89 24.73
C TYR A 338 -26.87 24.78 23.80
N LEU A 339 -26.53 23.57 23.32
CA LEU A 339 -25.40 23.36 22.42
C LEU A 339 -25.57 24.11 21.09
N LYS A 340 -26.78 24.10 20.51
CA LYS A 340 -27.05 24.82 19.26
C LYS A 340 -26.91 26.35 19.38
N ASN A 341 -27.13 26.90 20.57
CA ASN A 341 -26.97 28.32 20.85
C ASN A 341 -25.59 28.66 21.46
N HIS A 342 -24.72 27.66 21.65
CA HIS A 342 -23.43 27.88 22.29
C HIS A 342 -22.43 28.50 21.29
N PRO A 343 -21.77 29.64 21.61
CA PRO A 343 -20.96 30.39 20.64
C PRO A 343 -19.75 29.60 20.12
N ASN A 344 -19.23 28.66 20.91
CA ASN A 344 -18.06 27.85 20.55
C ASN A 344 -18.41 26.46 20.00
N VAL A 345 -19.70 26.18 19.74
CA VAL A 345 -20.14 24.95 19.07
C VAL A 345 -20.39 25.26 17.59
N HIS A 346 -19.87 24.40 16.72
CA HIS A 346 -19.88 24.61 15.28
C HIS A 346 -21.30 24.45 14.71
N PRO A 347 -21.90 25.49 14.12
CA PRO A 347 -23.31 25.48 13.74
C PRO A 347 -23.62 24.58 12.54
N ASN A 348 -22.66 24.43 11.62
CA ASN A 348 -22.85 23.67 10.37
C ASN A 348 -22.38 22.21 10.45
N MET A 349 -21.97 21.74 11.65
CA MET A 349 -21.57 20.35 11.85
C MET A 349 -22.63 19.61 12.68
N THR A 350 -22.58 18.29 12.67
CA THR A 350 -23.54 17.47 13.42
C THR A 350 -23.52 17.80 14.91
N CYS A 351 -24.66 18.24 15.42
CA CYS A 351 -24.89 18.47 16.84
C CYS A 351 -26.13 17.68 17.29
N MET A 352 -25.95 16.77 18.23
CA MET A 352 -27.02 15.93 18.76
C MET A 352 -26.78 15.62 20.24
N VAL A 353 -27.90 15.47 20.97
CA VAL A 353 -27.92 14.90 22.31
C VAL A 353 -28.81 13.68 22.24
N ARG A 354 -28.25 12.50 22.49
CA ARG A 354 -28.96 11.23 22.30
C ARG A 354 -28.89 10.35 23.53
N GLN A 355 -29.96 9.63 23.77
CA GLN A 355 -30.02 8.64 24.83
C GLN A 355 -29.45 7.32 24.29
N MET A 356 -28.46 6.78 24.98
CA MET A 356 -27.84 5.49 24.66
C MET A 356 -28.58 4.35 25.36
N GLN A 357 -28.16 3.11 25.10
CA GLN A 357 -28.66 1.95 25.83
C GLN A 357 -28.38 2.11 27.32
N THR A 358 -29.41 1.89 28.15
CA THR A 358 -29.30 1.91 29.62
C THR A 358 -28.28 0.87 30.08
N THR A 359 -27.46 1.24 31.06
CA THR A 359 -26.45 0.38 31.67
C THR A 359 -26.71 0.23 33.18
N ALA A 360 -25.87 -0.54 33.88
CA ALA A 360 -25.90 -0.61 35.34
C ALA A 360 -25.55 0.75 36.00
N GLU A 361 -24.91 1.65 35.24
CA GLU A 361 -24.51 2.99 35.66
C GLU A 361 -25.56 4.05 35.26
N GLY A 362 -26.81 3.64 35.05
CA GLY A 362 -27.91 4.51 34.70
C GLY A 362 -28.16 4.65 33.19
N VAL A 363 -28.72 5.79 32.79
CA VAL A 363 -29.14 6.09 31.41
C VAL A 363 -28.15 7.08 30.79
N PRO A 364 -27.25 6.64 29.90
CA PRO A 364 -26.25 7.53 29.33
C PRO A 364 -26.88 8.48 28.30
N LEU A 365 -26.67 9.78 28.50
CA LEU A 365 -27.04 10.84 27.57
C LEU A 365 -25.77 11.34 26.87
N GLU A 366 -25.55 10.89 25.63
CA GLU A 366 -24.36 11.24 24.84
C GLU A 366 -24.52 12.64 24.25
N ILE A 367 -23.58 13.51 24.62
CA ILE A 367 -23.36 14.83 24.04
C ILE A 367 -22.42 14.66 22.84
N TYR A 368 -22.93 14.95 21.64
CA TYR A 368 -22.18 14.86 20.40
C TYR A 368 -22.26 16.19 19.66
N CYS A 369 -21.14 16.88 19.57
CA CYS A 369 -21.04 18.13 18.82
C CYS A 369 -19.62 18.36 18.33
N PHE A 370 -19.41 19.41 17.55
CA PHE A 370 -18.07 19.85 17.15
C PHE A 370 -17.85 21.26 17.69
N THR A 371 -16.64 21.54 18.14
CA THR A 371 -16.21 22.89 18.52
C THR A 371 -15.85 23.69 17.27
N THR A 372 -15.85 25.02 17.37
CA THR A 372 -15.41 25.93 16.30
C THR A 372 -13.89 26.07 16.19
N THR A 373 -13.14 25.33 17.03
CA THR A 373 -11.68 25.38 17.11
C THR A 373 -11.11 23.97 17.04
N THR A 374 -9.85 23.88 16.64
CA THR A 374 -9.07 22.64 16.63
C THR A 374 -7.92 22.69 17.64
N ALA A 375 -7.65 23.87 18.22
CA ALA A 375 -6.62 24.08 19.22
C ALA A 375 -6.95 23.30 20.50
N TRP A 376 -5.99 22.51 20.98
CA TRP A 376 -6.24 21.53 22.04
C TRP A 376 -6.67 22.17 23.36
N ALA A 377 -5.94 23.18 23.86
CA ALA A 377 -6.27 23.83 25.13
C ALA A 377 -7.68 24.46 25.13
N GLU A 378 -8.04 25.16 24.04
CA GLU A 378 -9.39 25.74 23.89
C GLU A 378 -10.46 24.66 23.78
N TYR A 379 -10.21 23.57 23.04
CA TYR A 379 -11.11 22.44 22.95
C TYR A 379 -11.42 21.84 24.33
N GLU A 380 -10.40 21.60 25.16
CA GLU A 380 -10.60 21.05 26.52
C GLU A 380 -11.36 22.02 27.42
N ARG A 381 -11.07 23.33 27.33
CA ARG A 381 -11.80 24.36 28.07
C ARG A 381 -13.27 24.40 27.69
N ILE A 382 -13.59 24.47 26.38
CA ILE A 382 -14.97 24.47 25.89
C ILE A 382 -15.70 23.19 26.31
N GLN A 383 -15.04 22.04 26.20
CA GLN A 383 -15.61 20.77 26.64
C GLN A 383 -15.89 20.78 28.15
N GLY A 384 -14.98 21.30 28.97
CA GLY A 384 -15.18 21.46 30.42
C GLY A 384 -16.38 22.35 30.72
N ASP A 385 -16.40 23.58 30.18
CA ASP A 385 -17.46 24.57 30.41
C ASP A 385 -18.86 24.03 30.06
N ILE A 386 -18.97 23.29 28.95
CA ILE A 386 -20.24 22.65 28.53
C ILE A 386 -20.69 21.63 29.58
N PHE A 387 -19.80 20.76 30.04
CA PHE A 387 -20.15 19.70 30.98
C PHE A 387 -20.42 20.26 32.38
N ASP A 388 -19.64 21.21 32.86
CA ASP A 388 -19.85 21.88 34.15
C ASP A 388 -21.25 22.50 34.22
N TYR A 389 -21.66 23.21 33.17
CA TYR A 389 -22.99 23.80 33.08
C TYR A 389 -24.11 22.73 33.03
N LEU A 390 -23.98 21.72 32.17
CA LEU A 390 -25.00 20.68 32.03
C LEU A 390 -25.17 19.87 33.32
N LEU A 391 -24.08 19.65 34.06
CA LEU A 391 -24.10 18.99 35.37
C LEU A 391 -24.79 19.84 36.43
N ALA A 392 -24.47 21.13 36.49
CA ALA A 392 -25.06 22.06 37.47
C ALA A 392 -26.56 22.27 37.25
N VAL A 393 -27.01 22.25 35.99
CA VAL A 393 -28.43 22.44 35.63
C VAL A 393 -29.25 21.16 35.77
N LEU A 394 -28.62 19.97 35.84
CA LEU A 394 -29.32 18.70 35.91
C LEU A 394 -30.39 18.60 37.03
N PRO A 395 -30.13 19.07 38.27
CA PRO A 395 -31.13 19.05 39.35
C PRO A 395 -32.37 19.90 39.08
N GLU A 396 -32.28 20.95 38.24
CA GLU A 396 -33.44 21.75 37.83
C GLU A 396 -34.46 20.92 37.04
N PHE A 397 -34.09 19.76 36.52
CA PHE A 397 -34.98 18.83 35.85
C PHE A 397 -35.43 17.68 36.77
N GLY A 398 -35.08 17.73 38.06
CA GLY A 398 -35.30 16.62 38.99
C GLY A 398 -34.52 15.36 38.58
N LEU A 399 -33.37 15.54 37.94
CA LEU A 399 -32.46 14.48 37.53
C LEU A 399 -31.16 14.59 38.35
N SER A 400 -30.51 13.46 38.53
CA SER A 400 -29.19 13.34 39.15
C SER A 400 -28.27 12.52 38.24
N LEU A 401 -26.97 12.72 38.40
CA LEU A 401 -26.01 11.77 37.86
C LEU A 401 -26.07 10.48 38.68
N TYR A 402 -25.91 9.36 38.00
CA TYR A 402 -25.55 8.12 38.66
C TYR A 402 -24.19 8.27 39.34
N GLN A 403 -24.11 7.80 40.58
CA GLN A 403 -22.87 7.72 41.34
C GLN A 403 -22.77 6.34 41.96
N GLN A 404 -21.59 5.71 41.85
CA GLN A 404 -21.31 4.52 42.64
C GLN A 404 -21.12 4.95 44.10
N PRO A 405 -21.76 4.27 45.08
CA PRO A 405 -21.61 4.62 46.48
C PRO A 405 -20.13 4.50 46.89
N SER A 406 -19.58 5.58 47.45
CA SER A 406 -18.24 5.55 48.02
C SER A 406 -18.25 4.85 49.38
N GLY A 407 -17.08 4.42 49.85
CA GLY A 407 -16.96 3.89 51.21
C GLY A 407 -17.41 4.87 52.30
N ASN A 408 -17.36 6.18 52.03
CA ASN A 408 -17.86 7.20 52.94
C ASN A 408 -19.40 7.25 52.96
N ASP A 409 -20.05 7.17 51.79
CA ASP A 409 -21.52 7.19 51.69
C ASP A 409 -22.13 5.98 52.41
N MET A 410 -21.51 4.81 52.25
CA MET A 410 -21.90 3.60 52.97
C MET A 410 -21.72 3.77 54.48
N ARG A 411 -20.63 4.39 54.93
CA ARG A 411 -20.37 4.65 56.35
C ARG A 411 -21.38 5.64 56.94
N VAL A 412 -21.69 6.74 56.25
CA VAL A 412 -22.69 7.73 56.66
C VAL A 412 -24.07 7.05 56.77
N GLY A 413 -24.49 6.31 55.74
CA GLY A 413 -25.74 5.57 55.72
C GLY A 413 -25.85 4.50 56.83
N LEU A 414 -24.78 3.74 57.08
CA LEU A 414 -24.74 2.71 58.13
C LEU A 414 -24.63 3.30 59.55
N SER A 415 -24.05 4.49 59.69
CA SER A 415 -23.87 5.16 60.99
C SER A 415 -25.12 5.91 61.48
N GLY A 416 -26.18 6.00 60.67
CA GLY A 416 -27.44 6.69 61.02
C GLY A 416 -27.30 8.20 61.22
N ARG A 417 -26.14 8.79 60.90
CA ARG A 417 -25.92 10.24 60.99
C ARG A 417 -26.37 10.88 59.68
N VAL A 418 -27.61 11.33 59.62
CA VAL A 418 -28.05 12.26 58.57
C VAL A 418 -27.17 13.50 58.68
N SER A 419 -26.43 13.82 57.62
CA SER A 419 -25.67 15.05 57.49
C SER A 419 -26.60 16.23 57.75
N GLN A 420 -26.44 16.92 58.88
CA GLN A 420 -27.06 18.23 59.06
C GLN A 420 -26.40 19.17 58.05
N GLU A 421 -27.17 19.63 57.06
CA GLU A 421 -26.73 20.74 56.22
C GLU A 421 -26.33 21.92 57.11
N PRO A 422 -25.19 22.59 56.85
CA PRO A 422 -24.87 23.81 57.57
C PRO A 422 -25.88 24.88 57.17
N VAL A 423 -26.76 25.25 58.10
CA VAL A 423 -27.62 26.43 57.96
C VAL A 423 -26.72 27.63 57.68
N PRO A 424 -26.92 28.40 56.59
CA PRO A 424 -26.13 29.59 56.35
C PRO A 424 -26.39 30.57 57.49
N ARG A 425 -25.34 30.96 58.23
CA ARG A 425 -25.44 32.05 59.22
C ARG A 425 -25.95 33.30 58.50
N ARG A 426 -26.96 33.95 59.08
CA ARG A 426 -27.40 35.26 58.59
C ARG A 426 -26.27 36.26 58.82
N LEU A 427 -26.11 37.18 57.87
CA LEU A 427 -25.11 38.27 57.90
C LEU A 427 -25.20 39.18 59.14
N GLU A 428 -26.28 39.10 59.92
CA GLU A 428 -26.46 39.85 61.18
C GLU A 428 -25.49 39.39 62.29
N ASP A 429 -25.03 38.13 62.26
CA ASP A 429 -24.12 37.57 63.29
C ASP A 429 -22.64 37.95 63.07
N MET A 430 -22.32 38.79 62.08
CA MET A 430 -20.94 39.18 61.74
C MET A 430 -20.56 40.60 62.16
N SER A 431 -21.42 41.33 62.88
CA SER A 431 -21.12 42.70 63.33
C SER A 431 -20.52 42.83 64.74
N GLU A 432 -20.35 41.71 65.47
CA GLU A 432 -19.63 41.69 66.75
C GLU A 432 -18.40 40.77 66.66
N ALA A 433 -17.34 41.24 66.01
CA ALA A 433 -15.98 40.73 66.16
C ALA A 433 -14.94 41.80 65.83
#